data_AF-A0A6F8U2W4-F1
#
_entry.id   AF-A0A6F8U2W4-F1
#
_cell.length_a   1.000
_cell.length_b   1.000
_cell.length_c   1.000
_cell.angle_alpha   90.00
_cell.angle_beta   90.00
_cell.angle_gamma   90.00
#
_symmetry.space_group_name_H-M   'P 1'
#
loop_
_entity.id
_entity.type
_entity.pdbx_description
1 polymer ?
#
loop_
_entity_poly.entity_id
_entity_poly.type
_entity_poly.pdbx_seq_one_letter_code
_entity_poly.pdbx_strand_id
1 'polypeptide(L)'
;MALALSSLIALLVAVSFPFVSFSISGIGNRIELSQTATTLIAFHQPVVAIAVIMTIVVLPAIYLIGVIWLQFGLLRGHPMPFSRDIARSLARLSPWMMADVFIVGALVSLIKIAGMAHIELGISFWAFSVFAILLLLTTQSIDSDWMWFSLAKEPRAPEGTRTGTTAASQGVTGCPTCGLINRLDEHGTGRCLRCQEKLHPRLPHSLQRTWALLFAAAVMYIPANVYPIMTTTSLGHSSPSTIIGGVIQLIQMGSWPVAVVIFVASVIVPVGKLIALIWLCMAIKHSNELNAQSRTRLYRLTEFIGRWSMVDVFVVSILVALIRAGSLMSITPGPAALAFAAVVVLTMLAAMTFDPRLIWDTPPPRSTRRNTATKETVDG
;
A
#
# COMPACT_ATOMS: atom_id res chain seq x y z
N MET A 1 -4.71 24.40 1.86
CA MET A 1 -4.79 24.79 0.44
C MET A 1 -3.42 25.04 -0.19
N ALA A 2 -2.56 25.90 0.38
CA ALA A 2 -1.24 26.21 -0.19
C ALA A 2 -0.36 24.97 -0.45
N LEU A 3 -0.24 24.05 0.53
CA LEU A 3 0.53 22.81 0.34
C LEU A 3 0.03 21.96 -0.84
N ALA A 4 -1.29 21.83 -1.00
CA ALA A 4 -1.89 21.05 -2.07
C ALA A 4 -1.64 21.66 -3.46
N LEU A 5 -1.73 23.00 -3.57
CA LEU A 5 -1.42 23.73 -4.80
C LEU A 5 0.08 23.62 -5.14
N SER A 6 0.96 23.85 -4.17
CA SER A 6 2.41 23.72 -4.36
C SER A 6 2.80 22.29 -4.75
N SER A 7 2.18 21.27 -4.13
CA SER A 7 2.39 19.86 -4.48
C SER A 7 1.95 19.58 -5.92
N LEU A 8 0.80 20.11 -6.35
CA LEU A 8 0.30 19.93 -7.72
C LEU A 8 1.21 20.60 -8.76
N ILE A 9 1.73 21.80 -8.46
CA ILE A 9 2.70 22.49 -9.31
C ILE A 9 4.01 21.70 -9.38
N ALA A 10 4.52 21.22 -8.24
CA ALA A 10 5.74 20.40 -8.19
C ALA A 10 5.58 19.10 -8.99
N LEU A 11 4.40 18.46 -8.94
CA LEU A 11 4.08 17.29 -9.76
C LEU A 11 4.12 17.62 -11.26
N LEU A 12 3.53 18.74 -11.67
CA LEU A 12 3.51 19.18 -13.06
C LEU A 12 4.93 19.44 -13.58
N VAL A 13 5.77 20.09 -12.77
CA VAL A 13 7.20 20.26 -13.10
C VAL A 13 7.91 18.90 -13.19
N ALA A 14 7.69 18.00 -12.23
CA ALA A 14 8.34 16.69 -12.23
C ALA A 14 8.01 15.83 -13.47
N VAL A 15 6.81 15.96 -14.03
CA VAL A 15 6.39 15.21 -15.23
C VAL A 15 6.88 15.87 -16.53
N SER A 16 7.21 17.18 -16.50
CA SER A 16 7.53 17.96 -17.71
C SER A 16 9.02 17.97 -18.09
N PHE A 17 9.93 17.68 -17.16
CA PHE A 17 11.38 17.75 -17.38
C PHE A 17 12.05 16.36 -17.33
N PRO A 18 13.32 16.24 -17.78
CA PRO A 18 14.09 15.00 -17.64
C PRO A 18 14.36 14.65 -16.17
N PHE A 19 14.17 13.38 -15.83
CA PHE A 19 14.41 12.81 -14.50
C PHE A 19 15.89 12.51 -14.28
N VAL A 20 16.52 11.79 -15.21
CA VAL A 20 17.95 11.43 -15.16
C VAL A 20 18.55 11.65 -16.54
N SER A 21 19.75 12.22 -16.57
CA SER A 21 20.59 12.29 -17.77
C SER A 21 21.89 11.56 -17.52
N PHE A 22 22.38 10.86 -18.54
CA PHE A 22 23.69 10.23 -18.50
C PHE A 22 24.40 10.39 -19.84
N SER A 23 25.72 10.48 -19.78
CA SER A 23 26.59 10.57 -20.93
C SER A 23 27.48 9.32 -20.98
N ILE A 24 27.37 8.54 -22.06
CA ILE A 24 28.29 7.44 -22.35
C ILE A 24 28.91 7.75 -23.72
N SER A 25 30.23 7.93 -23.75
CA SER A 25 30.98 8.18 -25.00
C SER A 25 30.46 9.35 -25.85
N GLY A 26 30.07 10.46 -25.21
CA GLY A 26 29.68 11.71 -25.90
C GLY A 26 28.23 11.78 -26.41
N ILE A 27 27.46 10.68 -26.33
CA ILE A 27 26.02 10.68 -26.63
C ILE A 27 25.27 10.75 -25.30
N GLY A 28 24.60 11.88 -25.06
CA GLY A 28 23.77 12.10 -23.88
C GLY A 28 22.37 11.54 -24.09
N ASN A 29 21.90 10.69 -23.19
CA ASN A 29 20.51 10.24 -23.18
C ASN A 29 19.75 10.78 -21.96
N ARG A 30 18.46 11.08 -22.14
CA ARG A 30 17.60 11.70 -21.13
C ARG A 30 16.40 10.80 -20.90
N ILE A 31 16.06 10.57 -19.64
CA ILE A 31 14.93 9.75 -19.26
C ILE A 31 13.90 10.59 -18.52
N GLU A 32 12.68 10.57 -19.02
CA GLU A 32 11.52 11.18 -18.37
C GLU A 32 10.77 10.15 -17.52
N LEU A 33 10.03 10.62 -16.51
CA LEU A 33 9.19 9.75 -15.68
C LEU A 33 8.12 9.03 -16.51
N SER A 34 7.53 9.72 -17.49
CA SER A 34 6.55 9.18 -18.44
C SER A 34 7.16 8.08 -19.31
N GLN A 35 8.42 8.24 -19.72
CA GLN A 35 9.13 7.26 -20.53
C GLN A 35 9.32 5.94 -19.79
N THR A 36 9.51 5.97 -18.46
CA THR A 36 9.65 4.75 -17.64
C THR A 36 8.46 3.80 -17.80
N ALA A 37 7.25 4.33 -17.93
CA ALA A 37 6.07 3.48 -18.09
C ALA A 37 5.82 3.09 -19.56
N THR A 38 6.05 3.99 -20.51
CA THR A 38 5.92 3.65 -21.94
C THR A 38 6.92 2.58 -22.38
N THR A 39 8.12 2.54 -21.78
CA THR A 39 9.11 1.49 -22.03
C THR A 39 8.64 0.13 -21.51
N LEU A 40 8.02 0.06 -20.33
CA LEU A 40 7.42 -1.18 -19.81
C LEU A 40 6.26 -1.68 -20.67
N ILE A 41 5.43 -0.78 -21.20
CA ILE A 41 4.35 -1.14 -22.15
C ILE A 41 4.95 -1.78 -23.41
N ALA A 42 6.06 -1.24 -23.92
CA ALA A 42 6.75 -1.79 -25.10
C ALA A 42 7.30 -3.21 -24.87
N PHE A 43 7.59 -3.60 -23.62
CA PHE A 43 8.05 -4.94 -23.25
C PHE A 43 6.92 -5.89 -22.83
N HIS A 44 5.69 -5.67 -23.31
CA HIS A 44 4.53 -6.51 -23.01
C HIS A 44 4.19 -6.63 -21.51
N GLN A 45 4.59 -5.65 -20.69
CA GLN A 45 4.24 -5.57 -19.26
C GLN A 45 3.33 -4.35 -18.96
N PRO A 46 2.18 -4.19 -19.64
CA PRO A 46 1.35 -2.99 -19.52
C PRO A 46 0.74 -2.84 -18.11
N VAL A 47 0.47 -3.94 -17.42
CA VAL A 47 -0.13 -3.92 -16.07
C VAL A 47 0.79 -3.23 -15.06
N VAL A 48 2.09 -3.55 -15.09
CA VAL A 48 3.08 -2.94 -14.19
C VAL A 48 3.26 -1.46 -14.53
N ALA A 49 3.36 -1.11 -15.82
CA ALA A 49 3.45 0.27 -16.26
C ALA A 49 2.27 1.13 -15.79
N ILE A 50 1.04 0.61 -15.94
CA ILE A 50 -0.18 1.28 -15.50
C ILE A 50 -0.16 1.44 -13.98
N ALA A 51 0.19 0.40 -13.22
CA ALA A 51 0.29 0.49 -11.77
C ALA A 51 1.28 1.56 -11.30
N VAL A 52 2.43 1.67 -11.98
CA VAL A 52 3.47 2.67 -11.71
C VAL A 52 2.95 4.09 -11.99
N ILE A 53 2.46 4.41 -13.20
CA ILE A 53 1.88 5.73 -13.50
C ILE A 53 0.73 6.06 -12.55
N MET A 54 -0.14 5.09 -12.32
CA MET A 54 -1.35 5.29 -11.52
C MET A 54 -0.98 5.71 -10.08
N THR A 55 -0.06 4.99 -9.44
CA THR A 55 0.32 5.23 -8.02
C THR A 55 1.24 6.43 -7.81
N ILE A 56 2.00 6.84 -8.84
CA ILE A 56 2.99 7.91 -8.74
C ILE A 56 2.43 9.26 -9.21
N VAL A 57 1.62 9.26 -10.26
CA VAL A 57 1.16 10.51 -10.91
C VAL A 57 -0.35 10.67 -10.77
N VAL A 58 -1.14 9.69 -11.23
CA VAL A 58 -2.59 9.87 -11.40
C VAL A 58 -3.32 9.94 -10.07
N LEU A 59 -3.12 8.98 -9.15
CA LEU A 59 -3.80 8.97 -7.86
C LEU A 59 -3.41 10.18 -6.99
N PRO A 60 -2.12 10.58 -6.89
CA PRO A 60 -1.76 11.81 -6.21
C PRO A 60 -2.36 13.07 -6.85
N ALA A 61 -2.41 13.17 -8.18
CA ALA A 61 -3.05 14.31 -8.86
C ALA A 61 -4.55 14.38 -8.52
N ILE A 62 -5.27 13.25 -8.61
CA ILE A 62 -6.68 13.16 -8.24
C ILE A 62 -6.88 13.53 -6.76
N TYR A 63 -6.00 13.05 -5.88
CA TYR A 63 -6.04 13.36 -4.46
C TYR A 63 -5.87 14.87 -4.20
N LEU A 64 -4.86 15.49 -4.79
CA LEU A 64 -4.57 16.92 -4.65
C LEU A 64 -5.69 17.79 -5.19
N ILE A 65 -6.23 17.46 -6.38
CA ILE A 65 -7.38 18.15 -6.96
C ILE A 65 -8.60 18.03 -6.05
N GLY A 66 -8.87 16.83 -5.51
CA GLY A 66 -9.95 16.61 -4.55
C GLY A 66 -9.79 17.43 -3.27
N VAL A 67 -8.58 17.49 -2.71
CA VAL A 67 -8.26 18.33 -1.54
C VAL A 67 -8.47 19.81 -1.83
N ILE A 68 -8.00 20.30 -2.99
CA ILE A 68 -8.19 21.69 -3.42
C ILE A 68 -9.68 21.99 -3.54
N TRP A 69 -10.46 21.10 -4.15
CA TRP A 69 -11.91 21.24 -4.30
C TRP A 69 -12.64 21.34 -2.95
N LEU A 70 -12.31 20.46 -1.99
CA LEU A 70 -12.90 20.49 -0.65
C LEU A 70 -12.54 21.77 0.10
N GLN A 71 -11.27 22.15 0.08
CA GLN A 71 -10.77 23.36 0.74
C GLN A 71 -11.37 24.63 0.14
N PHE A 72 -11.55 24.68 -1.19
CA PHE A 72 -12.19 25.79 -1.87
C PHE A 72 -13.65 25.97 -1.44
N GLY A 73 -14.41 24.87 -1.30
CA GLY A 73 -15.76 24.92 -0.74
C GLY A 73 -15.79 25.42 0.70
N LEU A 74 -14.86 24.95 1.53
CA LEU A 74 -14.75 25.40 2.92
C LEU A 74 -14.42 26.90 3.02
N LEU A 75 -13.55 27.43 2.16
CA LEU A 75 -13.24 28.86 2.09
C LEU A 75 -14.44 29.72 1.65
N ARG A 76 -15.32 29.18 0.80
CA ARG A 76 -16.57 29.85 0.41
C ARG A 76 -17.68 29.75 1.47
N GLY A 77 -17.43 29.08 2.59
CA GLY A 77 -18.40 28.88 3.68
C GLY A 77 -19.52 27.88 3.36
N HIS A 78 -19.54 27.30 2.15
CA HIS A 78 -20.54 26.34 1.72
C HIS A 78 -19.88 25.15 1.01
N PRO A 79 -20.18 23.91 1.44
CA PRO A 79 -19.60 22.72 0.81
C PRO A 79 -20.05 22.64 -0.66
N MET A 80 -19.08 22.51 -1.56
CA MET A 80 -19.31 22.33 -2.98
C MET A 80 -20.07 21.01 -3.26
N PRO A 81 -20.77 20.88 -4.41
CA PRO A 81 -21.40 19.63 -4.80
C PRO A 81 -20.40 18.47 -4.80
N PHE A 82 -20.89 17.26 -4.48
CA PHE A 82 -20.10 16.02 -4.38
C PHE A 82 -18.98 16.01 -3.33
N SER A 83 -18.88 17.05 -2.47
CA SER A 83 -17.86 17.13 -1.41
C SER A 83 -17.82 15.89 -0.50
N ARG A 84 -18.98 15.32 -0.14
CA ARG A 84 -19.06 14.11 0.69
C ARG A 84 -18.48 12.88 -0.02
N ASP A 85 -18.76 12.70 -1.30
CA ASP A 85 -18.27 11.54 -2.06
C ASP A 85 -16.78 11.66 -2.38
N ILE A 86 -16.30 12.89 -2.62
CA ILE A 86 -14.87 13.19 -2.76
C ILE A 86 -14.14 12.88 -1.45
N ALA A 87 -14.60 13.41 -0.32
CA ALA A 87 -13.99 13.15 0.99
C ALA A 87 -13.94 11.65 1.32
N ARG A 88 -15.02 10.91 1.03
CA ARG A 88 -15.07 9.45 1.19
C ARG A 88 -14.05 8.73 0.30
N SER A 89 -13.90 9.20 -0.94
CA SER A 89 -12.96 8.60 -1.89
C SER A 89 -11.51 8.89 -1.53
N LEU A 90 -11.19 10.11 -1.08
CA LEU A 90 -9.84 10.50 -0.64
C LEU A 90 -9.31 9.58 0.48
N ALA A 91 -10.16 9.20 1.43
CA ALA A 91 -9.79 8.26 2.50
C ALA A 91 -9.38 6.87 1.96
N ARG A 92 -9.99 6.41 0.87
CA ARG A 92 -9.62 5.14 0.20
C ARG A 92 -8.39 5.27 -0.69
N LEU A 93 -8.15 6.46 -1.25
CA LEU A 93 -7.04 6.77 -2.15
C LEU A 93 -5.71 6.92 -1.40
N SER A 94 -5.74 7.48 -0.19
CA SER A 94 -4.55 7.82 0.59
C SER A 94 -3.52 6.67 0.71
N PRO A 95 -3.91 5.42 1.03
CA PRO A 95 -2.98 4.30 1.16
C PRO A 95 -2.29 3.85 -0.14
N TRP A 96 -2.81 4.27 -1.30
CA TRP A 96 -2.33 3.84 -2.62
C TRP A 96 -1.34 4.83 -3.23
N MET A 97 -1.18 6.01 -2.65
CA MET A 97 -0.20 6.99 -3.09
C MET A 97 1.19 6.57 -2.61
N MET A 98 2.09 6.31 -3.56
CA MET A 98 3.41 5.74 -3.29
C MET A 98 4.55 6.65 -3.77
N ALA A 99 4.31 7.96 -3.87
CA ALA A 99 5.31 8.91 -4.37
C ALA A 99 6.57 8.94 -3.50
N ASP A 100 6.44 8.90 -2.17
CA ASP A 100 7.57 8.82 -1.25
C ASP A 100 8.35 7.50 -1.39
N VAL A 101 7.63 6.38 -1.54
CA VAL A 101 8.20 5.04 -1.78
C VAL A 101 8.97 5.01 -3.10
N PHE A 102 8.48 5.69 -4.13
CA PHE A 102 9.15 5.78 -5.43
C PHE A 102 10.50 6.51 -5.35
N ILE A 103 10.64 7.58 -4.57
CA ILE A 103 11.93 8.29 -4.41
C ILE A 103 12.99 7.35 -3.83
N VAL A 104 12.62 6.57 -2.82
CA VAL A 104 13.53 5.58 -2.22
C VAL A 104 13.94 4.56 -3.26
N GLY A 105 12.99 4.03 -4.05
CA GLY A 105 13.30 3.13 -5.16
C GLY A 105 14.18 3.75 -6.25
N ALA A 106 13.96 5.01 -6.59
CA ALA A 106 14.79 5.76 -7.52
C ALA A 106 16.22 5.91 -6.99
N LEU A 107 16.39 6.29 -5.72
CA LEU A 107 17.70 6.44 -5.10
C LEU A 107 18.46 5.11 -5.04
N VAL A 108 17.80 4.02 -4.65
CA VAL A 108 18.38 2.67 -4.64
C VAL A 108 18.81 2.25 -6.06
N SER A 109 17.98 2.54 -7.07
CA SER A 109 18.31 2.26 -8.48
C SER A 109 19.53 3.05 -8.95
N LEU A 110 19.60 4.33 -8.58
CA LEU A 110 20.72 5.20 -8.91
C LEU A 110 22.02 4.72 -8.28
N ILE A 111 22.01 4.32 -7.00
CA ILE A 111 23.18 3.76 -6.31
C ILE A 111 23.70 2.51 -7.04
N LYS A 112 22.79 1.65 -7.51
CA LYS A 112 23.16 0.44 -8.26
C LYS A 112 23.90 0.76 -9.57
N ILE A 113 23.55 1.86 -10.24
CA ILE A 113 24.12 2.23 -11.55
C ILE A 113 25.32 3.18 -11.40
N ALA A 114 25.39 3.96 -10.32
CA ALA A 114 26.46 4.94 -10.08
C ALA A 114 27.85 4.29 -9.98
N GLY A 115 27.92 2.98 -9.68
CA GLY A 115 29.17 2.22 -9.75
C GLY A 115 29.67 1.93 -11.18
N MET A 116 28.85 2.18 -12.21
CA MET A 116 29.14 1.85 -13.61
C MET A 116 29.15 3.07 -14.55
N ALA A 117 28.55 4.20 -14.16
CA ALA A 117 28.44 5.40 -15.01
C ALA A 117 28.37 6.70 -14.20
N HIS A 118 28.78 7.81 -14.82
CA HIS A 118 28.50 9.17 -14.31
C HIS A 118 27.03 9.52 -14.54
N ILE A 119 26.28 9.72 -13.46
CA ILE A 119 24.85 10.01 -13.49
C ILE A 119 24.62 11.44 -13.03
N GLU A 120 23.92 12.22 -13.84
CA GLU A 120 23.47 13.57 -13.47
C GLU A 120 21.96 13.56 -13.19
N LEU A 121 21.58 14.12 -12.05
CA LEU A 121 20.19 14.21 -11.63
C LEU A 121 19.54 15.44 -12.28
N GLY A 122 18.47 15.21 -13.03
CA GLY A 122 17.72 16.28 -13.69
C GLY A 122 16.83 17.06 -12.73
N ILE A 123 16.25 18.16 -13.23
CA ILE A 123 15.32 19.02 -12.47
C ILE A 123 14.12 18.21 -11.97
N SER A 124 13.64 17.23 -12.74
CA SER A 124 12.49 16.42 -12.32
C SER A 124 12.77 15.53 -11.12
N PHE A 125 14.01 15.08 -10.89
CA PHE A 125 14.34 14.34 -9.68
C PHE A 125 14.12 15.19 -8.43
N TRP A 126 14.60 16.44 -8.46
CA TRP A 126 14.43 17.40 -7.36
C TRP A 126 12.97 17.85 -7.23
N ALA A 127 12.30 18.16 -8.33
CA ALA A 127 10.89 18.53 -8.33
C ALA A 127 10.01 17.39 -7.79
N PHE A 128 10.30 16.14 -8.16
CA PHE A 128 9.59 14.97 -7.64
C PHE A 128 9.87 14.76 -6.14
N SER A 129 11.11 15.01 -5.70
CA SER A 129 11.48 14.96 -4.27
C SER A 129 10.70 15.98 -3.45
N VAL A 130 10.63 17.22 -3.92
CA VAL A 130 9.81 18.27 -3.32
C VAL A 130 8.33 17.89 -3.36
N PHE A 131 7.83 17.38 -4.49
CA PHE A 131 6.45 16.91 -4.63
C PHE A 131 6.08 15.86 -3.59
N ALA A 132 6.90 14.82 -3.39
CA ALA A 132 6.58 13.76 -2.43
C ALA A 132 6.59 14.28 -0.98
N ILE A 133 7.53 15.17 -0.64
CA ILE A 133 7.55 15.81 0.68
C ILE A 133 6.30 16.67 0.86
N LEU A 134 5.94 17.50 -0.11
CA LEU A 134 4.74 18.34 -0.05
C LEU A 134 3.45 17.50 -0.03
N LEU A 135 3.41 16.39 -0.75
CA LEU A 135 2.29 15.45 -0.72
C LEU A 135 2.17 14.83 0.67
N LEU A 136 3.27 14.36 1.25
CA LEU A 136 3.30 13.83 2.61
C LEU A 136 2.82 14.87 3.63
N LEU A 137 3.37 16.08 3.59
CA LEU A 137 2.93 17.20 4.43
C LEU A 137 1.44 17.52 4.23
N THR A 138 0.96 17.51 2.99
CA THR A 138 -0.47 17.70 2.68
C THR A 138 -1.32 16.62 3.34
N THR A 139 -0.95 15.34 3.20
CA THR A 139 -1.69 14.22 3.80
C THR A 139 -1.69 14.26 5.33
N GLN A 140 -0.57 14.63 5.96
CA GLN A 140 -0.48 14.75 7.42
C GLN A 140 -1.20 15.99 7.96
N SER A 141 -1.27 17.07 7.19
CA SER A 141 -1.96 18.30 7.61
C SER A 141 -3.49 18.20 7.57
N ILE A 142 -4.04 17.20 6.88
CA ILE A 142 -5.48 17.01 6.77
C ILE A 142 -5.98 16.19 7.95
N ASP A 143 -6.60 16.88 8.91
CA ASP A 143 -7.40 16.23 9.95
C ASP A 143 -8.72 15.75 9.33
N SER A 144 -8.87 14.43 9.24
CA SER A 144 -10.07 13.79 8.68
C SER A 144 -11.32 14.11 9.50
N ASP A 145 -11.21 14.14 10.84
CA ASP A 145 -12.35 14.37 11.72
C ASP A 145 -12.84 15.82 11.60
N TRP A 146 -11.90 16.77 11.61
CA TRP A 146 -12.21 18.18 11.40
C TRP A 146 -12.76 18.46 9.99
N MET A 147 -12.20 17.82 8.96
CA MET A 147 -12.69 17.96 7.59
C MET A 147 -14.16 17.53 7.50
N TRP A 148 -14.49 16.35 8.04
CA TRP A 148 -15.87 15.89 8.04
C TRP A 148 -16.77 16.76 8.93
N PHE A 149 -16.26 17.30 10.04
CA PHE A 149 -16.99 18.21 10.94
C PHE A 149 -17.43 19.46 10.20
N SER A 150 -16.51 20.06 9.47
CA SER A 150 -16.78 21.26 8.67
C SER A 150 -17.73 20.99 7.49
N LEU A 151 -17.69 19.79 6.88
CA LEU A 151 -18.51 19.46 5.71
C LEU A 151 -19.97 19.08 6.04
N ALA A 152 -20.19 18.33 7.12
CA ALA A 152 -21.49 17.72 7.39
C ALA A 152 -21.94 17.83 8.85
N LYS A 153 -21.20 18.58 9.69
CA LYS A 153 -21.35 18.65 11.15
C LYS A 153 -21.20 17.28 11.80
N GLU A 154 -21.38 17.22 13.11
CA GLU A 154 -21.34 16.00 13.89
C GLU A 154 -22.71 15.78 14.56
N PRO A 155 -23.53 14.86 14.01
CA PRO A 155 -24.74 14.40 14.68
C PRO A 155 -24.40 13.84 16.06
N ARG A 156 -25.33 13.99 17.01
CA ARG A 156 -25.17 13.37 18.34
C ARG A 156 -25.15 11.85 18.21
N ALA A 157 -24.43 11.19 19.11
CA ALA A 157 -24.44 9.74 19.22
C ALA A 157 -25.89 9.23 19.40
N PRO A 158 -26.21 8.02 18.91
CA PRO A 158 -27.55 7.44 19.06
C PRO A 158 -28.01 7.45 20.53
N GLU A 159 -29.29 7.73 20.76
CA GLU A 159 -29.84 7.81 22.11
C GLU A 159 -29.69 6.48 22.87
N GLY A 160 -29.28 6.53 24.14
CA GLY A 160 -29.07 5.33 24.97
C GLY A 160 -27.69 4.69 24.83
N THR A 161 -26.77 5.28 24.05
CA THR A 161 -25.37 4.84 24.02
C THR A 161 -24.68 5.16 25.34
N ARG A 162 -24.07 4.16 25.99
CA ARG A 162 -23.38 4.28 27.28
C ARG A 162 -21.86 4.26 27.10
N THR A 163 -21.17 5.20 27.72
CA THR A 163 -19.71 5.23 27.79
C THR A 163 -19.17 4.08 28.65
N GLY A 164 -17.93 3.64 28.41
CA GLY A 164 -17.29 2.55 29.17
C GLY A 164 -17.77 1.13 28.81
N THR A 165 -18.75 0.99 27.93
CA THR A 165 -19.20 -0.31 27.39
C THR A 165 -18.86 -0.42 25.91
N THR A 166 -18.64 -1.64 25.41
CA THR A 166 -18.24 -1.83 24.01
C THR A 166 -19.33 -1.39 23.05
N ALA A 167 -18.96 -0.88 21.87
CA ALA A 167 -19.92 -0.50 20.83
C ALA A 167 -20.73 -1.72 20.34
N ALA A 168 -20.04 -2.87 20.18
CA ALA A 168 -20.63 -4.11 19.70
C ALA A 168 -21.76 -4.63 20.62
N SER A 169 -21.59 -4.57 21.95
CA SER A 169 -22.61 -5.01 22.90
C SER A 169 -23.88 -4.15 22.92
N GLN A 170 -23.83 -2.96 22.32
CA GLN A 170 -24.94 -2.00 22.30
C GLN A 170 -25.57 -1.86 20.91
N GLY A 171 -25.15 -2.66 19.92
CA GLY A 171 -25.66 -2.56 18.54
C GLY A 171 -25.27 -1.25 17.85
N VAL A 172 -24.17 -0.62 18.26
CA VAL A 172 -23.64 0.59 17.61
C VAL A 172 -22.26 0.32 17.02
N THR A 173 -21.89 1.07 15.98
CA THR A 173 -20.56 0.97 15.36
C THR A 173 -20.09 2.33 14.88
N GLY A 174 -18.77 2.54 14.93
CA GLY A 174 -18.13 3.71 14.34
C GLY A 174 -18.01 3.56 12.82
N CYS A 175 -18.24 4.63 12.07
CA CYS A 175 -17.99 4.64 10.64
C CYS A 175 -16.48 4.59 10.36
N PRO A 176 -15.99 3.64 9.54
CA PRO A 176 -14.56 3.54 9.23
C PRO A 176 -14.02 4.72 8.41
N THR A 177 -14.88 5.54 7.81
CA THR A 177 -14.46 6.66 6.94
C THR A 177 -14.55 8.02 7.61
N CYS A 178 -15.58 8.27 8.42
CA CYS A 178 -15.85 9.59 9.00
C CYS A 178 -15.93 9.60 10.54
N GLY A 179 -15.65 8.47 11.19
CA GLY A 179 -15.62 8.35 12.66
C GLY A 179 -16.99 8.34 13.35
N LEU A 180 -18.07 8.77 12.69
CA LEU A 180 -19.38 8.92 13.33
C LEU A 180 -19.92 7.59 13.89
N ILE A 181 -20.41 7.62 15.13
CA ILE A 181 -21.10 6.48 15.78
C ILE A 181 -22.52 6.39 15.24
N ASN A 182 -22.91 5.21 14.76
CA ASN A 182 -24.23 4.95 14.20
C ASN A 182 -24.81 3.67 14.80
N ARG A 183 -26.14 3.60 14.88
CA ARG A 183 -26.88 2.40 15.27
C ARG A 183 -26.97 1.43 14.09
N LEU A 184 -26.81 0.15 14.36
CA LEU A 184 -27.05 -0.93 13.40
C LEU A 184 -28.51 -1.38 13.50
N ASP A 185 -29.04 -1.89 12.40
CA ASP A 185 -30.33 -2.58 12.36
C ASP A 185 -30.27 -3.94 13.07
N GLU A 186 -31.42 -4.60 13.21
CA GLU A 186 -31.53 -5.94 13.81
C GLU A 186 -30.69 -7.01 13.09
N HIS A 187 -30.35 -6.78 11.82
CA HIS A 187 -29.52 -7.67 11.00
C HIS A 187 -28.02 -7.35 11.13
N GLY A 188 -27.64 -6.36 11.95
CA GLY A 188 -26.26 -5.92 12.11
C GLY A 188 -25.73 -5.14 10.91
N THR A 189 -26.60 -4.56 10.07
CA THR A 189 -26.22 -3.70 8.96
C THR A 189 -26.69 -2.26 9.18
N GLY A 190 -26.16 -1.33 8.40
CA GLY A 190 -26.57 0.06 8.50
C GLY A 190 -25.87 0.95 7.48
N ARG A 191 -26.26 2.23 7.45
CA ARG A 191 -25.57 3.27 6.69
C ARG A 191 -25.23 4.43 7.59
N CYS A 192 -24.07 5.03 7.36
CA CYS A 192 -23.67 6.20 8.12
C CYS A 192 -24.57 7.40 7.78
N LEU A 193 -25.13 8.06 8.80
CA LEU A 193 -25.99 9.24 8.62
C LEU A 193 -25.24 10.43 7.98
N ARG A 194 -23.91 10.50 8.15
CA ARG A 194 -23.05 11.59 7.67
C ARG A 194 -22.51 11.34 6.27
N CYS A 195 -21.83 10.22 6.08
CA CYS A 195 -21.12 9.92 4.86
C CYS A 195 -21.77 8.82 4.02
N GLN A 196 -22.87 8.20 4.46
CA GLN A 196 -23.60 7.13 3.74
C GLN A 196 -22.79 5.85 3.43
N GLU A 197 -21.62 5.68 4.07
CA GLU A 197 -20.83 4.45 3.99
C GLU A 197 -21.59 3.28 4.62
N LYS A 198 -21.42 2.08 4.06
CA LYS A 198 -22.05 0.86 4.60
C LYS A 198 -21.39 0.49 5.92
N LEU A 199 -22.19 0.19 6.92
CA LEU A 199 -21.76 -0.11 8.27
C LEU A 199 -22.04 -1.55 8.64
N HIS A 200 -21.01 -2.20 9.18
CA HIS A 200 -21.04 -3.58 9.67
C HIS A 200 -20.31 -3.64 11.02
N PRO A 201 -20.71 -4.54 11.95
CA PRO A 201 -20.04 -4.71 13.23
C PRO A 201 -18.61 -5.23 13.04
N ARG A 202 -18.43 -6.18 12.13
CA ARG A 202 -17.13 -6.67 11.62
C ARG A 202 -17.20 -6.78 10.12
N LEU A 203 -16.04 -6.73 9.45
CA LEU A 203 -15.99 -6.88 8.00
C LEU A 203 -16.48 -8.29 7.59
N PRO A 204 -17.50 -8.38 6.71
CA PRO A 204 -18.08 -9.66 6.33
C PRO A 204 -17.05 -10.52 5.59
N HIS A 205 -16.95 -11.79 5.98
CA HIS A 205 -16.02 -12.77 5.43
C HIS A 205 -14.54 -12.32 5.43
N SER A 206 -14.13 -11.41 6.33
CA SER A 206 -12.77 -10.86 6.37
C SER A 206 -11.68 -11.95 6.39
N LEU A 207 -11.82 -12.95 7.26
CA LEU A 207 -10.87 -14.07 7.34
C LEU A 207 -10.80 -14.86 6.03
N GLN A 208 -11.95 -15.20 5.44
CA GLN A 208 -12.00 -15.96 4.18
C GLN A 208 -11.36 -15.19 3.02
N ARG A 209 -11.66 -13.89 2.90
CA ARG A 209 -11.05 -13.01 1.88
C ARG A 209 -9.55 -12.89 2.08
N THR A 210 -9.12 -12.71 3.32
CA THR A 210 -7.69 -12.63 3.66
C THR A 210 -6.97 -13.94 3.31
N TRP A 211 -7.53 -15.10 3.66
CA TRP A 211 -6.98 -16.41 3.29
C TRP A 211 -6.92 -16.61 1.77
N ALA A 212 -7.96 -16.24 1.03
CA ALA A 212 -7.97 -16.35 -0.43
C ALA A 212 -6.87 -15.49 -1.07
N LEU A 213 -6.68 -14.26 -0.59
CA LEU A 213 -5.63 -13.35 -1.07
C LEU A 213 -4.22 -13.85 -0.68
N LEU A 214 -4.05 -14.38 0.54
CA LEU A 214 -2.79 -14.98 0.98
C LEU A 214 -2.42 -16.21 0.17
N PHE A 215 -3.39 -17.08 -0.12
CA PHE A 215 -3.17 -18.25 -0.97
C PHE A 215 -2.79 -17.83 -2.40
N ALA A 216 -3.51 -16.88 -2.99
CA ALA A 216 -3.16 -16.34 -4.30
C ALA A 216 -1.75 -15.72 -4.31
N ALA A 217 -1.39 -14.96 -3.27
CA ALA A 217 -0.05 -14.39 -3.14
C ALA A 217 1.03 -15.48 -3.00
N ALA A 218 0.78 -16.54 -2.22
CA ALA A 218 1.72 -17.65 -2.07
C ALA A 218 1.94 -18.40 -3.40
N VAL A 219 0.88 -18.62 -4.18
CA VAL A 219 0.97 -19.23 -5.52
C VAL A 219 1.78 -18.33 -6.46
N MET A 220 1.54 -17.02 -6.48
CA MET A 220 2.28 -16.06 -7.31
C MET A 220 3.73 -15.84 -6.85
N TYR A 221 4.06 -16.17 -5.60
CA TYR A 221 5.43 -16.06 -5.07
C TYR A 221 6.39 -17.07 -5.72
N ILE A 222 5.91 -18.24 -6.10
CA ILE A 222 6.71 -19.27 -6.79
C ILE A 222 7.25 -18.74 -8.14
N PRO A 223 6.40 -18.33 -9.11
CA PRO A 223 6.89 -17.80 -10.38
C PRO A 223 7.70 -16.52 -10.22
N ALA A 224 7.43 -15.70 -9.18
CA ALA A 224 8.22 -14.49 -8.91
C ALA A 224 9.69 -14.78 -8.55
N ASN A 225 10.00 -15.93 -7.95
CA ASN A 225 11.37 -16.29 -7.56
C ASN A 225 12.05 -17.24 -8.57
N VAL A 226 11.26 -18.05 -9.28
CA VAL A 226 11.77 -19.04 -10.24
C VAL A 226 12.07 -18.40 -11.60
N TYR A 227 11.20 -17.51 -12.09
CA TYR A 227 11.41 -16.88 -13.39
C TYR A 227 12.47 -15.76 -13.34
N PRO A 228 13.08 -15.43 -14.48
CA PRO A 228 14.02 -14.32 -14.55
C PRO A 228 13.29 -13.00 -14.30
N ILE A 229 13.89 -12.15 -13.44
CA ILE A 229 13.43 -10.79 -13.18
C ILE A 229 13.98 -9.82 -14.22
N MET A 230 15.17 -10.10 -14.72
CA MET A 230 15.83 -9.33 -15.77
C MET A 230 16.59 -10.26 -16.69
N THR A 231 16.64 -9.94 -17.97
CA THR A 231 17.51 -10.62 -18.93
C THR A 231 18.48 -9.60 -19.50
N THR A 232 19.77 -9.85 -19.33
CA THR A 232 20.83 -8.98 -19.84
C THR A 232 21.33 -9.56 -21.15
N THR A 233 21.20 -8.82 -22.25
CA THR A 233 21.75 -9.20 -23.55
C THR A 233 23.00 -8.37 -23.85
N SER A 234 24.14 -9.04 -23.99
CA SER A 234 25.42 -8.45 -24.34
C SER A 234 26.05 -9.25 -25.48
N LEU A 235 26.49 -8.57 -26.56
CA LEU A 235 27.08 -9.18 -27.76
C LEU A 235 26.36 -10.45 -28.27
N GLY A 236 25.01 -10.42 -28.30
CA GLY A 236 24.18 -11.54 -28.79
C GLY A 236 23.94 -12.68 -27.79
N HIS A 237 24.60 -12.68 -26.63
CA HIS A 237 24.32 -13.65 -25.55
C HIS A 237 23.33 -13.06 -24.54
N SER A 238 22.20 -13.74 -24.35
CA SER A 238 21.18 -13.41 -23.34
C SER A 238 21.41 -14.21 -22.06
N SER A 239 21.72 -13.52 -20.97
CA SER A 239 21.85 -14.11 -19.63
C SER A 239 20.64 -13.73 -18.78
N PRO A 240 19.69 -14.66 -18.56
CA PRO A 240 18.58 -14.45 -17.64
C PRO A 240 19.05 -14.53 -16.19
N SER A 241 18.66 -13.55 -15.37
CA SER A 241 18.95 -13.53 -13.93
C SER A 241 17.65 -13.52 -13.12
N THR A 242 17.52 -14.44 -12.18
CA THR A 242 16.45 -14.40 -11.14
C THR A 242 16.80 -13.38 -10.07
N ILE A 243 15.89 -13.14 -9.11
CA ILE A 243 16.16 -12.25 -7.96
C ILE A 243 17.40 -12.74 -7.20
N ILE A 244 17.43 -14.03 -6.85
CA ILE A 244 18.56 -14.65 -6.14
C ILE A 244 19.82 -14.65 -7.03
N GLY A 245 19.67 -14.96 -8.32
CA GLY A 245 20.78 -14.90 -9.28
C GLY A 245 21.41 -13.49 -9.35
N GLY A 246 20.58 -12.45 -9.35
CA GLY A 246 21.03 -11.05 -9.31
C GLY A 246 21.75 -10.69 -8.02
N VAL A 247 21.28 -11.19 -6.86
CA VAL A 247 21.96 -11.02 -5.56
C VAL A 247 23.33 -11.68 -5.58
N ILE A 248 23.43 -12.93 -6.06
CA ILE A 248 24.70 -13.66 -6.15
C ILE A 248 25.69 -12.93 -7.07
N GLN A 249 25.22 -12.45 -8.22
CA GLN A 249 26.05 -11.70 -9.17
C GLN A 249 26.58 -10.40 -8.54
N LEU A 250 25.76 -9.67 -7.78
CA LEU A 250 26.19 -8.45 -7.07
C LEU A 250 27.23 -8.72 -5.98
N ILE A 251 27.13 -9.86 -5.28
CA ILE A 251 28.13 -10.30 -4.30
C ILE A 251 29.46 -10.59 -5.02
N GLN A 252 29.42 -11.31 -6.15
CA GLN A 252 30.61 -11.61 -6.95
C GLN A 252 31.30 -10.35 -7.49
N MET A 253 30.52 -9.32 -7.82
CA MET A 253 31.04 -8.01 -8.25
C MET A 253 31.54 -7.13 -7.08
N GLY A 254 31.59 -7.65 -5.85
CA GLY A 254 32.08 -6.93 -4.66
C GLY A 254 31.09 -5.96 -4.01
N SER A 255 29.90 -5.79 -4.60
CA SER A 255 28.84 -4.88 -4.12
C SER A 255 27.93 -5.53 -3.05
N TRP A 256 28.53 -6.17 -2.05
CA TRP A 256 27.80 -6.92 -1.02
C TRP A 256 26.71 -6.12 -0.27
N PRO A 257 26.86 -4.80 0.04
CA PRO A 257 25.82 -4.05 0.74
C PRO A 257 24.54 -3.90 -0.09
N VAL A 258 24.69 -3.67 -1.40
CA VAL A 258 23.56 -3.55 -2.34
C VAL A 258 22.84 -4.88 -2.48
N ALA A 259 23.60 -5.98 -2.54
CA ALA A 259 23.06 -7.34 -2.61
C ALA A 259 22.21 -7.68 -1.38
N VAL A 260 22.67 -7.33 -0.16
CA VAL A 260 21.91 -7.53 1.08
C VAL A 260 20.61 -6.74 1.08
N VAL A 261 20.64 -5.48 0.67
CA VAL A 261 19.43 -4.64 0.61
C VAL A 261 18.39 -5.26 -0.32
N ILE A 262 18.80 -5.68 -1.53
CA ILE A 262 17.89 -6.32 -2.50
C ILE A 262 17.37 -7.66 -1.96
N PHE A 263 18.23 -8.50 -1.36
CA PHE A 263 17.80 -9.78 -0.80
C PHE A 263 16.77 -9.61 0.32
N VAL A 264 17.02 -8.70 1.26
CA VAL A 264 16.11 -8.42 2.37
C VAL A 264 14.77 -7.88 1.84
N ALA A 265 14.82 -6.91 0.92
CA ALA A 265 13.63 -6.26 0.38
C ALA A 265 12.79 -7.20 -0.52
N SER A 266 13.44 -8.02 -1.37
CA SER A 266 12.74 -8.82 -2.39
C SER A 266 12.36 -10.21 -1.89
N VAL A 267 13.08 -10.78 -0.92
CA VAL A 267 12.83 -12.14 -0.43
C VAL A 267 12.28 -12.09 0.99
N ILE A 268 13.04 -11.53 1.93
CA ILE A 268 12.70 -11.59 3.36
C ILE A 268 11.42 -10.82 3.66
N VAL A 269 11.25 -9.61 3.12
CA VAL A 269 10.08 -8.77 3.40
C VAL A 269 8.76 -9.41 2.92
N PRO A 270 8.62 -9.87 1.66
CA PRO A 270 7.40 -10.56 1.21
C PRO A 270 7.11 -11.85 1.99
N VAL A 271 8.13 -12.66 2.27
CA VAL A 271 7.98 -13.90 3.05
C VAL A 271 7.55 -13.58 4.48
N GLY A 272 8.19 -12.60 5.11
CA GLY A 272 7.85 -12.15 6.47
C GLY A 272 6.40 -11.68 6.56
N LYS A 273 5.90 -10.94 5.56
CA LYS A 273 4.49 -10.55 5.50
C LYS A 273 3.54 -11.73 5.35
N LEU A 274 3.84 -12.67 4.46
CA LEU A 274 3.00 -13.87 4.28
C LEU A 274 2.90 -14.65 5.58
N ILE A 275 4.04 -14.93 6.23
CA ILE A 275 4.09 -15.66 7.50
C ILE A 275 3.33 -14.90 8.59
N ALA A 276 3.56 -13.58 8.72
CA ALA A 276 2.92 -12.78 9.76
C ALA A 276 1.39 -12.72 9.60
N LEU A 277 0.88 -12.53 8.37
CA LEU A 277 -0.56 -12.50 8.11
C LEU A 277 -1.20 -13.89 8.27
N ILE A 278 -0.54 -14.97 7.83
CA ILE A 278 -0.99 -16.35 8.06
C ILE A 278 -1.08 -16.62 9.56
N TRP A 279 -0.05 -16.25 10.31
CA TRP A 279 -0.05 -16.41 11.77
C TRP A 279 -1.17 -15.60 12.43
N LEU A 280 -1.36 -14.34 12.07
CA LEU A 280 -2.47 -13.52 12.58
C LEU A 280 -3.84 -14.18 12.31
N CYS A 281 -4.05 -14.71 11.10
CA CYS A 281 -5.28 -15.40 10.74
C CYS A 281 -5.51 -16.68 11.55
N MET A 282 -4.45 -17.43 11.87
CA MET A 282 -4.54 -18.62 12.73
C MET A 282 -4.74 -18.25 14.20
N ALA A 283 -4.07 -17.19 14.66
CA ALA A 283 -4.07 -16.74 16.05
C ALA A 283 -5.44 -16.20 16.49
N ILE A 284 -6.26 -15.67 15.58
CA ILE A 284 -7.64 -15.25 15.89
C ILE A 284 -8.47 -16.43 16.41
N LYS A 285 -8.23 -17.67 15.95
CA LYS A 285 -8.95 -18.85 16.46
C LYS A 285 -8.59 -19.22 17.90
N HIS A 286 -7.44 -18.78 18.38
CA HIS A 286 -6.93 -19.04 19.74
C HIS A 286 -6.80 -17.70 20.48
N SER A 287 -7.92 -17.15 20.92
CA SER A 287 -8.01 -15.90 21.68
C SER A 287 -7.52 -16.10 23.12
N ASN A 288 -6.40 -15.48 23.46
CA ASN A 288 -6.00 -15.24 24.85
C ASN A 288 -5.74 -13.73 24.96
N GLU A 289 -6.40 -13.06 25.92
CA GLU A 289 -6.33 -11.60 26.09
C GLU A 289 -4.89 -11.11 26.31
N LEU A 290 -4.07 -11.92 26.99
CA LEU A 290 -2.66 -11.65 27.27
C LEU A 290 -1.80 -11.47 26.00
N ASN A 291 -2.24 -11.98 24.84
CA ASN A 291 -1.51 -11.87 23.56
C ASN A 291 -2.10 -10.84 22.58
N ALA A 292 -3.20 -10.15 22.93
CA ALA A 292 -3.88 -9.22 22.01
C ALA A 292 -3.02 -7.99 21.64
N GLN A 293 -2.23 -7.49 22.59
CA GLN A 293 -1.32 -6.35 22.35
C GLN A 293 -0.19 -6.72 21.38
N SER A 294 0.49 -7.85 21.60
CA SER A 294 1.57 -8.34 20.72
C SER A 294 1.07 -8.59 19.29
N ARG A 295 -0.13 -9.15 19.14
CA ARG A 295 -0.79 -9.37 17.83
C ARG A 295 -1.11 -8.05 17.13
N THR A 296 -1.60 -7.06 17.87
CA THR A 296 -1.88 -5.72 17.32
C THR A 296 -0.58 -5.04 16.88
N ARG A 297 0.52 -5.20 17.63
CA ARG A 297 1.83 -4.68 17.23
C ARG A 297 2.36 -5.35 15.97
N LEU A 298 2.25 -6.67 15.86
CA LEU A 298 2.63 -7.42 14.66
C LEU A 298 1.80 -6.97 13.45
N TYR A 299 0.48 -6.82 13.61
CA TYR A 299 -0.39 -6.30 12.56
C TYR A 299 0.04 -4.90 12.10
N ARG A 300 0.25 -3.96 13.02
CA ARG A 300 0.73 -2.60 12.67
C ARG A 300 2.08 -2.62 11.95
N LEU A 301 2.99 -3.52 12.35
CA LEU A 301 4.26 -3.70 11.66
C LEU A 301 4.05 -4.23 10.24
N THR A 302 3.17 -5.21 10.03
CA THR A 302 2.85 -5.72 8.68
C THR A 302 2.19 -4.67 7.79
N GLU A 303 1.32 -3.82 8.35
CA GLU A 303 0.67 -2.71 7.64
C GLU A 303 1.69 -1.62 7.28
N PHE A 304 2.60 -1.28 8.20
CA PHE A 304 3.69 -0.35 7.92
C PHE A 304 4.58 -0.86 6.80
N ILE A 305 5.12 -2.10 6.91
CA ILE A 305 5.94 -2.73 5.85
C ILE A 305 5.13 -2.91 4.56
N GLY A 306 3.79 -2.94 4.66
CA GLY A 306 2.79 -2.89 3.58
C GLY A 306 3.25 -2.11 2.36
N ARG A 307 3.26 -0.78 2.51
CA ARG A 307 3.61 0.19 1.46
C ARG A 307 5.07 0.10 1.00
N TRP A 308 6.02 -0.21 1.90
CA TRP A 308 7.44 -0.29 1.57
C TRP A 308 7.81 -1.46 0.65
N SER A 309 7.01 -2.52 0.64
CA SER A 309 7.25 -3.66 -0.25
C SER A 309 7.08 -3.33 -1.74
N MET A 310 6.48 -2.18 -2.10
CA MET A 310 6.40 -1.70 -3.49
C MET A 310 7.72 -1.08 -3.98
N VAL A 311 8.68 -0.76 -3.10
CA VAL A 311 9.98 -0.18 -3.48
C VAL A 311 10.63 -1.01 -4.58
N ASP A 312 10.63 -2.33 -4.45
CA ASP A 312 11.32 -3.22 -5.38
C ASP A 312 10.71 -3.23 -6.79
N VAL A 313 9.38 -3.12 -6.90
CA VAL A 313 8.70 -2.99 -8.20
C VAL A 313 9.13 -1.69 -8.89
N PHE A 314 9.27 -0.60 -8.12
CA PHE A 314 9.77 0.67 -8.65
C PHE A 314 11.24 0.57 -9.03
N VAL A 315 12.09 -0.07 -8.21
CA VAL A 315 13.51 -0.26 -8.52
C VAL A 315 13.69 -1.00 -9.85
N VAL A 316 12.97 -2.11 -10.06
CA VAL A 316 13.03 -2.88 -11.31
C VAL A 316 12.55 -2.03 -12.49
N SER A 317 11.44 -1.30 -12.33
CA SER A 317 10.87 -0.47 -13.40
C SER A 317 11.82 0.66 -13.83
N ILE A 318 12.42 1.35 -12.85
CA ILE A 318 13.39 2.43 -13.09
C ILE A 318 14.66 1.87 -13.73
N LEU A 319 15.20 0.76 -13.20
CA LEU A 319 16.40 0.13 -13.74
C LEU A 319 16.24 -0.24 -15.22
N VAL A 320 15.09 -0.84 -15.59
CA VAL A 320 14.74 -1.15 -16.99
C VAL A 320 14.72 0.10 -17.86
N ALA A 321 14.11 1.18 -17.38
CA ALA A 321 14.07 2.44 -18.11
C ALA A 321 15.46 3.08 -18.27
N LEU A 322 16.29 3.04 -17.22
CA LEU A 322 17.65 3.57 -17.19
C LEU A 322 18.58 2.85 -18.18
N ILE A 323 18.51 1.53 -18.27
CA ILE A 323 19.44 0.75 -19.10
C ILE A 323 19.12 0.82 -20.59
N ARG A 324 17.84 0.94 -20.99
CA ARG A 324 17.46 1.07 -22.42
C ARG A 324 18.16 2.25 -23.11
N ALA A 325 18.54 3.25 -22.35
CA ALA A 325 19.12 4.47 -22.88
C ALA A 325 20.63 4.34 -23.21
N GLY A 326 21.28 3.21 -22.88
CA GLY A 326 22.65 2.88 -23.32
C GLY A 326 22.66 1.98 -24.56
N SER A 327 23.54 2.24 -25.53
CA SER A 327 23.57 1.56 -26.84
C SER A 327 24.27 0.19 -26.88
N LEU A 328 24.95 -0.22 -25.81
CA LEU A 328 25.82 -1.42 -25.80
C LEU A 328 25.28 -2.62 -25.01
N MET A 329 24.31 -2.42 -24.11
CA MET A 329 23.69 -3.48 -23.31
C MET A 329 22.19 -3.20 -23.16
N SER A 330 21.34 -4.15 -23.54
CA SER A 330 19.90 -4.10 -23.25
C SER A 330 19.56 -5.05 -22.12
N ILE A 331 18.88 -4.53 -21.10
CA ILE A 331 18.30 -5.32 -20.01
C ILE A 331 16.78 -5.24 -20.16
N THR A 332 16.14 -6.37 -20.43
CA THR A 332 14.69 -6.43 -20.57
C THR A 332 14.06 -7.03 -19.31
N PRO A 333 12.90 -6.50 -18.85
CA PRO A 333 12.20 -7.06 -17.71
C PRO A 333 11.72 -8.47 -18.04
N GLY A 334 12.01 -9.41 -17.16
CA GLY A 334 11.52 -10.78 -17.29
C GLY A 334 10.11 -10.94 -16.72
N PRO A 335 9.45 -12.09 -16.98
CA PRO A 335 8.08 -12.36 -16.55
C PRO A 335 7.91 -12.39 -15.02
N ALA A 336 8.99 -12.58 -14.26
CA ALA A 336 8.94 -12.52 -12.80
C ALA A 336 8.51 -11.14 -12.27
N ALA A 337 8.71 -10.06 -13.02
CA ALA A 337 8.35 -8.71 -12.58
C ALA A 337 6.83 -8.58 -12.34
N LEU A 338 6.02 -9.15 -13.23
CA LEU A 338 4.56 -9.18 -13.07
C LEU A 338 4.14 -10.03 -11.88
N ALA A 339 4.72 -11.22 -11.75
CA ALA A 339 4.41 -12.13 -10.67
C ALA A 339 4.78 -11.53 -9.31
N PHE A 340 5.94 -10.90 -9.23
CA PHE A 340 6.40 -10.19 -8.04
C PHE A 340 5.49 -9.01 -7.69
N ALA A 341 5.13 -8.16 -8.67
CA ALA A 341 4.18 -7.07 -8.46
C ALA A 341 2.81 -7.58 -7.96
N ALA A 342 2.33 -8.70 -8.51
CA ALA A 342 1.09 -9.33 -8.06
C ALA A 342 1.17 -9.78 -6.60
N VAL A 343 2.28 -10.39 -6.16
CA VAL A 343 2.48 -10.77 -4.74
C VAL A 343 2.38 -9.54 -3.83
N VAL A 344 3.03 -8.44 -4.21
CA VAL A 344 3.02 -7.21 -3.39
C VAL A 344 1.61 -6.63 -3.28
N VAL A 345 0.89 -6.52 -4.41
CA VAL A 345 -0.49 -6.01 -4.42
C VAL A 345 -1.43 -6.95 -3.64
N LEU A 346 -1.34 -8.26 -3.85
CA LEU A 346 -2.19 -9.25 -3.16
C LEU A 346 -1.95 -9.26 -1.65
N THR A 347 -0.70 -9.16 -1.20
CA THR A 347 -0.38 -9.09 0.24
C THR A 347 -0.82 -7.77 0.88
N MET A 348 -0.74 -6.65 0.14
CA MET A 348 -1.28 -5.36 0.58
C MET A 348 -2.81 -5.42 0.70
N LEU A 349 -3.49 -5.97 -0.30
CA LEU A 349 -4.94 -6.19 -0.24
C LEU A 349 -5.33 -7.14 0.90
N ALA A 350 -4.57 -8.21 1.13
CA ALA A 350 -4.81 -9.14 2.23
C ALA A 350 -4.79 -8.42 3.58
N ALA A 351 -3.77 -7.59 3.81
CA ALA A 351 -3.65 -6.77 5.02
C ALA A 351 -4.83 -5.79 5.17
N MET A 352 -5.26 -5.13 4.09
CA MET A 352 -6.41 -4.21 4.11
C MET A 352 -7.76 -4.91 4.36
N THR A 353 -7.90 -6.16 3.92
CA THR A 353 -9.14 -6.94 4.14
C THR A 353 -9.22 -7.58 5.52
N PHE A 354 -8.09 -7.71 6.21
CA PHE A 354 -8.02 -8.27 7.55
C PHE A 354 -8.61 -7.28 8.56
N ASP A 355 -9.60 -7.70 9.34
CA ASP A 355 -10.22 -6.86 10.38
C ASP A 355 -9.45 -7.01 11.71
N PRO A 356 -8.60 -6.05 12.11
CA PRO A 356 -7.81 -6.16 13.34
C PRO A 356 -8.68 -6.17 14.59
N ARG A 357 -9.96 -5.76 14.50
CA ARG A 357 -10.91 -5.81 15.64
C ARG A 357 -11.21 -7.24 16.08
N LEU A 358 -11.07 -8.23 15.17
CA LEU A 358 -11.22 -9.65 15.50
C LEU A 358 -10.16 -10.15 16.49
N ILE A 359 -9.01 -9.48 16.60
CA ILE A 359 -7.96 -9.82 17.58
C ILE A 359 -8.45 -9.61 19.02
N TRP A 360 -9.38 -8.67 19.20
CA TRP A 360 -9.89 -8.22 20.49
C TRP A 360 -11.26 -8.81 20.85
N ASP A 361 -11.84 -9.61 19.96
CA ASP A 361 -13.09 -10.30 20.23
C ASP A 361 -12.81 -11.50 21.14
N THR A 362 -13.14 -11.37 22.43
CA THR A 362 -13.12 -12.50 23.38
C THR A 362 -14.25 -13.45 22.97
N PRO A 363 -13.97 -14.74 22.69
CA PRO A 363 -15.04 -15.70 22.48
C PRO A 363 -15.87 -15.78 23.74
N PRO A 364 -17.20 -15.93 23.63
CA PRO A 364 -18.03 -16.16 24.79
C PRO A 364 -17.48 -17.39 25.54
N PRO A 365 -17.44 -17.36 26.89
CA PRO A 365 -16.96 -18.48 27.67
C PRO A 365 -17.71 -19.74 27.25
N ARG A 366 -16.95 -20.79 26.90
CA ARG A 366 -17.51 -22.12 26.60
C ARG A 366 -18.43 -22.48 27.75
N SER A 367 -19.74 -22.60 27.49
CA SER A 367 -20.70 -23.01 28.51
C SER A 367 -20.21 -24.32 29.11
N THR A 368 -19.72 -24.29 30.34
CA THR A 368 -19.50 -25.48 31.14
C THR A 368 -20.85 -26.17 31.17
N ARG A 369 -20.95 -27.31 30.48
CA ARG A 369 -22.12 -28.17 30.48
C ARG A 369 -22.35 -28.52 31.94
N ARG A 370 -23.25 -27.79 32.58
CA ARG A 370 -23.60 -27.96 33.99
C ARG A 370 -24.28 -29.33 34.04
N ASN A 371 -23.51 -30.36 34.41
CA ASN A 371 -24.05 -31.67 34.77
C ASN A 371 -24.93 -31.45 35.99
N THR A 372 -26.19 -31.07 35.78
CA THR A 372 -27.25 -31.30 36.75
C THR A 372 -27.52 -32.79 36.75
N ALA A 373 -26.70 -33.53 37.48
CA ALA A 373 -27.08 -34.85 37.97
C ALA A 373 -28.13 -34.61 39.05
N THR A 374 -29.39 -34.65 38.65
CA THR A 374 -30.53 -34.75 39.55
C THR A 374 -30.37 -36.08 40.29
N LYS A 375 -29.94 -36.05 41.55
CA LYS A 375 -30.18 -37.17 42.46
C LYS A 375 -31.64 -37.06 42.88
N GLU A 376 -32.49 -37.84 42.22
CA GLU A 376 -33.82 -38.16 42.72
C GLU A 376 -33.67 -38.76 44.13
N THR A 377 -34.29 -38.12 45.10
CA THR A 377 -34.64 -38.72 46.38
C THR A 377 -35.72 -39.76 46.11
N VAL A 378 -35.37 -41.04 46.22
CA VAL A 378 -36.34 -42.13 46.34
C VAL A 378 -36.61 -42.31 47.83
N ASP A 379 -37.86 -42.12 48.21
CA ASP A 379 -38.41 -42.37 49.53
C ASP A 379 -38.16 -43.81 49.99
N GLY A 380 -37.85 -43.96 51.28
CA GLY A 380 -37.77 -45.22 52.02
C GLY A 380 -38.05 -44.98 53.49
#